data_AF-A0A4P5UX35-F1
#
_entry.id   AF-A0A4P5UX35-F1
#
_cell.length_a   1.000
_cell.length_b   1.000
_cell.length_c   1.000
_cell.angle_alpha   90.00
_cell.angle_beta   90.00
_cell.angle_gamma   90.00
#
_symmetry.space_group_name_H-M   'P 1'
#
loop_
_entity.id
_entity.type
_entity.pdbx_description
1 polymer ?
#
loop_
_entity_poly.entity_id
_entity_poly.type
_entity_poly.pdbx_seq_one_letter_code
_entity_poly.pdbx_strand_id
1 'polypeptide(L)'
;MRTKYPFSAGRQPVIALLAAVLLAGCSRATATVWPAATLHDGKVLLASPQAVYAIDATSGAQVWRFPLENNNDLHAFETAPAVNADRIIVASGAKLVLALDPATGVEAWRYSDPNQLTKTAAVSMSAADGRSYSAIGTTLRALDNENGKVLWQFAGGDEFWGAPATSTATIYVPNMDHKLSALDAVTGALRWERSFPGALAATPALADAALYVGTLSRALYAVNTSNGKDIWVHETQGFVWGTPLVTADRVYFGDLDGIVYCVNRSNGTEIWRATAAGSVRGTPALDGDKLFVVTDNGFVHALNASSGTPAWQLELDPKNAERLLDSPIAANGLLYISTYNGEHLLYALLQDSGTTSWFFPPVTK
;
A
#
# COMPACT_ATOMS: atom_id res chain seq x y z
N MET A 1 83.57 16.96 -21.46
CA MET A 1 83.76 17.29 -20.04
C MET A 1 83.16 16.17 -19.20
N ARG A 2 83.93 15.75 -18.18
CA ARG A 2 83.60 14.95 -16.98
C ARG A 2 82.10 14.74 -16.65
N THR A 3 81.56 13.64 -16.13
CA THR A 3 82.06 12.35 -15.59
C THR A 3 80.84 11.51 -15.14
N LYS A 4 80.88 10.20 -15.43
CA LYS A 4 80.62 9.03 -14.55
C LYS A 4 79.24 8.73 -13.90
N TYR A 5 78.73 7.58 -14.38
CA TYR A 5 78.28 6.34 -13.72
C TYR A 5 77.00 6.25 -12.83
N PRO A 6 76.34 5.06 -12.84
CA PRO A 6 74.95 4.79 -12.46
C PRO A 6 74.82 3.93 -11.17
N PHE A 7 73.64 3.85 -10.56
CA PHE A 7 73.19 2.78 -9.64
C PHE A 7 71.65 2.86 -9.58
N SER A 8 70.89 1.85 -10.01
CA SER A 8 70.53 0.57 -9.37
C SER A 8 69.21 0.61 -8.59
N ALA A 9 68.42 -0.41 -8.88
CA ALA A 9 67.16 -0.83 -8.27
C ALA A 9 66.95 -0.50 -6.77
N GLY A 10 65.77 0.06 -6.48
CA GLY A 10 65.10 -0.06 -5.20
C GLY A 10 63.69 -0.59 -5.43
N ARG A 11 63.45 -1.86 -5.10
CA ARG A 11 62.11 -2.42 -4.88
C ARG A 11 61.47 -1.65 -3.73
N GLN A 12 60.32 -1.03 -3.95
CA GLN A 12 59.45 -0.58 -2.87
C GLN A 12 58.27 -1.54 -2.67
N PRO A 13 57.85 -1.78 -1.42
CA PRO A 13 56.81 -2.73 -1.09
C PRO A 13 55.41 -2.17 -1.39
N VAL A 14 54.50 -3.11 -1.55
CA VAL A 14 53.05 -2.98 -1.69
C VAL A 14 52.47 -2.03 -0.65
N ILE A 15 51.79 -0.99 -1.11
CA ILE A 15 50.62 -0.43 -0.42
C ILE A 15 49.50 -0.40 -1.46
N ALA A 16 48.74 -1.49 -1.52
CA ALA A 16 47.47 -1.53 -2.22
C ALA A 16 46.51 -0.63 -1.43
N LEU A 17 46.30 0.60 -1.90
CA LEU A 17 45.19 1.43 -1.45
C LEU A 17 43.90 0.78 -1.99
N LEU A 18 43.33 -0.14 -1.22
CA LEU A 18 41.93 -0.52 -1.34
C LEU A 18 41.11 0.70 -0.92
N ALA A 19 40.87 1.60 -1.87
CA ALA A 19 39.85 2.63 -1.72
C ALA A 19 38.49 1.91 -1.75
N ALA A 20 38.00 1.57 -0.56
CA ALA A 20 36.63 1.15 -0.33
C ALA A 20 35.71 2.33 -0.69
N VAL A 21 35.28 2.37 -1.95
CA VAL A 21 34.15 3.21 -2.36
C VAL A 21 32.89 2.50 -1.90
N LEU A 22 32.56 2.64 -0.62
CA LEU A 22 31.22 2.45 -0.11
C LEU A 22 30.39 3.66 -0.57
N LEU A 23 30.03 3.67 -1.85
CA LEU A 23 28.85 4.40 -2.27
C LEU A 23 27.66 3.64 -1.72
N ALA A 24 27.27 3.98 -0.49
CA ALA A 24 25.90 3.85 -0.03
C ALA A 24 25.04 4.69 -0.99
N GLY A 25 24.73 4.10 -2.14
CA GLY A 25 23.68 4.56 -3.01
C GLY A 25 22.38 4.33 -2.27
N CYS A 26 22.02 5.27 -1.40
CA CYS A 26 20.62 5.57 -1.17
C CYS A 26 20.08 6.01 -2.53
N SER A 27 19.71 5.05 -3.37
CA SER A 27 18.68 5.31 -4.36
C SER A 27 17.54 5.91 -3.54
N ARG A 28 17.23 7.17 -3.81
CA ARG A 28 15.97 7.75 -3.37
C ARG A 28 14.93 6.85 -3.99
N ALA A 29 14.45 5.87 -3.23
CA ALA A 29 13.29 5.10 -3.60
C ALA A 29 12.20 6.16 -3.80
N THR A 30 11.87 6.42 -5.06
CA THR A 30 10.71 7.24 -5.39
C THR A 30 9.52 6.45 -4.87
N ALA A 31 8.84 7.01 -3.87
CA ALA A 31 7.58 6.49 -3.37
C ALA A 31 6.68 6.24 -4.59
N THR A 32 6.40 4.97 -4.83
CA THR A 32 5.49 4.49 -5.85
C THR A 32 4.36 3.91 -5.04
N VAL A 33 3.27 4.66 -4.94
CA VAL A 33 2.00 4.04 -4.57
C VAL A 33 1.63 3.21 -5.80
N TRP A 34 1.26 1.95 -5.58
CA TRP A 34 1.04 1.01 -6.67
C TRP A 34 -0.45 0.97 -6.98
N PRO A 35 -0.85 0.84 -8.26
CA PRO A 35 -2.24 0.76 -8.63
C PRO A 35 -2.90 -0.33 -7.81
N ALA A 36 -3.93 0.10 -7.10
CA ALA A 36 -4.62 -0.74 -6.17
C ALA A 36 -6.09 -0.82 -6.52
N ALA A 37 -6.66 -2.00 -6.30
CA ALA A 37 -8.07 -2.25 -6.58
C ALA A 37 -8.91 -2.05 -5.31
N THR A 38 -10.20 -1.75 -5.48
CA THR A 38 -11.18 -1.76 -4.38
C THR A 38 -12.47 -2.39 -4.87
N LEU A 39 -13.00 -3.35 -4.13
CA LEU A 39 -14.28 -3.97 -4.44
C LEU A 39 -15.40 -3.20 -3.75
N HIS A 40 -16.38 -2.74 -4.53
CA HIS A 40 -17.55 -2.02 -4.03
C HIS A 40 -18.76 -2.26 -4.93
N ASP A 41 -19.92 -2.56 -4.34
CA ASP A 41 -21.19 -2.74 -5.06
C ASP A 41 -21.09 -3.61 -6.32
N GLY A 42 -20.44 -4.78 -6.16
CA GLY A 42 -20.24 -5.76 -7.23
C GLY A 42 -19.27 -5.32 -8.34
N LYS A 43 -18.49 -4.25 -8.12
CA LYS A 43 -17.52 -3.72 -9.08
C LYS A 43 -16.12 -3.71 -8.47
N VAL A 44 -15.14 -4.13 -9.25
CA VAL A 44 -13.73 -3.88 -8.96
C VAL A 44 -13.38 -2.52 -9.54
N LEU A 45 -13.09 -1.57 -8.67
CA LEU A 45 -12.56 -0.26 -9.02
C LEU A 45 -11.05 -0.37 -9.12
N LEU A 46 -10.51 -0.08 -10.29
CA LEU A 46 -9.10 -0.27 -10.59
C LEU A 46 -8.47 1.06 -11.02
N ALA A 47 -7.49 1.54 -10.28
CA ALA A 47 -6.63 2.62 -10.71
C ALA A 47 -5.51 2.08 -11.61
N SER A 48 -5.12 2.84 -12.62
CA SER A 48 -3.95 2.54 -13.46
C SER A 48 -3.25 3.83 -13.91
N PRO A 49 -2.04 3.75 -14.48
CA PRO A 49 -1.34 4.94 -14.98
C PRO A 49 -2.11 5.76 -16.03
N GLN A 50 -3.16 5.20 -16.64
CA GLN A 50 -3.91 5.87 -17.71
C GLN A 50 -5.33 6.25 -17.33
N ALA A 51 -5.98 5.50 -16.44
CA ALA A 51 -7.38 5.70 -16.11
C ALA A 51 -7.77 4.95 -14.83
N VAL A 52 -8.95 5.27 -14.34
CA VAL A 52 -9.70 4.52 -13.34
C VAL A 52 -10.84 3.80 -14.02
N TYR A 53 -11.04 2.53 -13.69
CA TYR A 53 -12.08 1.69 -14.25
C TYR A 53 -13.02 1.22 -13.16
N ALA A 54 -14.31 1.10 -13.47
CA ALA A 54 -15.17 0.14 -12.79
C ALA A 54 -15.36 -1.07 -13.69
N ILE A 55 -15.11 -2.23 -13.12
CA ILE A 55 -15.18 -3.52 -13.80
C ILE A 55 -16.20 -4.37 -13.05
N ASP A 56 -17.17 -4.96 -13.73
CA ASP A 56 -18.12 -5.89 -13.13
C ASP A 56 -17.35 -7.08 -12.54
N ALA A 57 -17.50 -7.31 -11.24
CA ALA A 57 -16.67 -8.24 -10.50
C ALA A 57 -16.95 -9.71 -10.87
N THR A 58 -18.07 -10.00 -11.53
CA THR A 58 -18.42 -11.37 -11.93
C THR A 58 -17.95 -11.67 -13.35
N SER A 59 -18.19 -10.76 -14.28
CA SER A 59 -17.99 -10.96 -15.72
C SER A 59 -16.68 -10.38 -16.26
N GLY A 60 -16.03 -9.47 -15.53
CA GLY A 60 -14.86 -8.73 -16.02
C GLY A 60 -15.20 -7.64 -17.04
N ALA A 61 -16.48 -7.37 -17.29
CA ALA A 61 -16.91 -6.35 -18.24
C ALA A 61 -16.63 -4.94 -17.69
N GLN A 62 -16.08 -4.05 -18.53
CA GLN A 62 -15.97 -2.63 -18.18
C GLN A 62 -17.36 -2.03 -18.01
N VAL A 63 -17.65 -1.46 -16.84
CA VAL A 63 -18.88 -0.71 -16.57
C VAL A 63 -18.70 0.74 -17.01
N TRP A 64 -17.63 1.38 -16.54
CA TRP A 64 -17.24 2.74 -16.93
C TRP A 64 -15.73 2.93 -16.81
N ARG A 65 -15.25 4.01 -17.41
CA ARG A 65 -13.84 4.44 -17.39
C ARG A 65 -13.77 5.95 -17.17
N PHE A 66 -12.83 6.38 -16.33
CA PHE A 66 -12.49 7.78 -16.13
C PHE A 66 -10.98 8.03 -16.34
N PRO A 67 -10.58 9.05 -17.11
CA PRO A 67 -11.44 9.84 -17.98
C PRO A 67 -12.00 8.97 -19.12
N LEU A 68 -13.16 9.37 -19.69
CA LEU A 68 -13.79 8.63 -20.79
C LEU A 68 -12.82 8.51 -21.99
N GLU A 69 -12.16 9.63 -22.31
CA GLU A 69 -11.10 9.74 -23.30
C GLU A 69 -9.79 10.13 -22.62
N ASN A 70 -8.65 9.82 -23.25
CA ASN A 70 -7.34 10.17 -22.70
C ASN A 70 -7.24 11.68 -22.47
N ASN A 71 -6.81 12.07 -21.27
CA ASN A 71 -6.69 13.46 -20.88
C ASN A 71 -5.25 13.76 -20.43
N ASN A 72 -4.56 14.63 -21.16
CA ASN A 72 -3.16 14.98 -20.89
C ASN A 72 -2.99 15.88 -19.64
N ASP A 73 -4.08 16.45 -19.12
CA ASP A 73 -4.07 17.21 -17.87
C ASP A 73 -4.09 16.28 -16.64
N LEU A 74 -4.38 14.99 -16.85
CA LEU A 74 -4.34 13.97 -15.82
C LEU A 74 -3.03 13.18 -15.89
N HIS A 75 -2.50 12.89 -14.71
CA HIS A 75 -1.34 12.04 -14.51
C HIS A 75 -1.77 10.64 -14.02
N ALA A 76 -0.80 9.76 -13.81
CA ALA A 76 -1.03 8.39 -13.35
C ALA A 76 -1.91 8.32 -12.10
N PHE A 77 -2.84 7.37 -12.09
CA PHE A 77 -3.61 6.99 -10.91
C PHE A 77 -2.88 5.86 -10.21
N GLU A 78 -2.18 6.22 -9.14
CA GLU A 78 -1.23 5.34 -8.45
C GLU A 78 -1.76 4.88 -7.08
N THR A 79 -2.97 5.26 -6.71
CA THR A 79 -3.57 4.97 -5.39
C THR A 79 -4.88 4.21 -5.57
N ALA A 80 -5.21 3.32 -4.62
CA ALA A 80 -6.49 2.61 -4.63
C ALA A 80 -7.64 3.62 -4.69
N PRO A 81 -8.62 3.47 -5.61
CA PRO A 81 -9.84 4.25 -5.56
C PRO A 81 -10.55 3.95 -4.25
N ALA A 82 -10.90 4.99 -3.52
CA ALA A 82 -11.58 4.80 -2.26
C ALA A 82 -13.03 5.26 -2.33
N VAL A 83 -13.90 4.49 -1.69
CA VAL A 83 -15.34 4.57 -1.95
C VAL A 83 -16.11 4.95 -0.70
N ASN A 84 -17.16 5.73 -0.90
CA ASN A 84 -18.19 6.00 0.07
C ASN A 84 -19.57 5.90 -0.58
N ALA A 85 -20.64 6.07 0.20
CA ALA A 85 -22.00 5.91 -0.28
C ALA A 85 -22.29 6.73 -1.54
N ASP A 86 -21.64 7.89 -1.70
CA ASP A 86 -21.98 8.85 -2.75
C ASP A 86 -20.84 9.12 -3.74
N ARG A 87 -19.59 8.75 -3.45
CA ARG A 87 -18.40 9.15 -4.21
C ARG A 87 -17.31 8.08 -4.24
N ILE A 88 -16.57 8.07 -5.34
CA ILE A 88 -15.26 7.41 -5.47
C ILE A 88 -14.19 8.50 -5.50
N ILE A 89 -13.22 8.46 -4.60
CA ILE A 89 -12.12 9.42 -4.54
C ILE A 89 -10.85 8.79 -5.09
N VAL A 90 -10.18 9.53 -5.97
CA VAL A 90 -8.96 9.09 -6.66
C VAL A 90 -7.89 10.18 -6.68
N ALA A 91 -6.62 9.77 -6.65
CA ALA A 91 -5.48 10.64 -6.89
C ALA A 91 -5.06 10.60 -8.35
N SER A 92 -4.68 11.74 -8.92
CA SER A 92 -3.95 11.80 -10.17
C SER A 92 -2.63 12.57 -9.96
N GLY A 93 -1.51 11.86 -10.10
CA GLY A 93 -0.17 12.39 -9.91
C GLY A 93 0.09 13.02 -8.54
N ALA A 94 0.75 14.17 -8.54
CA ALA A 94 1.29 14.82 -7.33
C ALA A 94 0.37 15.87 -6.69
N LYS A 95 -0.77 16.21 -7.32
CA LYS A 95 -1.53 17.42 -6.95
C LYS A 95 -3.04 17.28 -6.99
N LEU A 96 -3.57 16.31 -7.71
CA LEU A 96 -4.99 16.24 -7.99
C LEU A 96 -5.67 15.17 -7.16
N VAL A 97 -6.77 15.57 -6.54
CA VAL A 97 -7.75 14.69 -5.91
C VAL A 97 -9.07 14.91 -6.64
N LEU A 98 -9.67 13.84 -7.13
CA LEU A 98 -10.94 13.89 -7.85
C LEU A 98 -11.97 13.06 -7.11
N ALA A 99 -13.22 13.51 -7.15
CA ALA A 99 -14.37 12.69 -6.80
C ALA A 99 -15.16 12.34 -8.05
N LEU A 100 -15.47 11.06 -8.17
CA LEU A 100 -16.25 10.49 -9.26
C LEU A 100 -17.58 9.99 -8.70
N ASP A 101 -18.62 10.10 -9.51
CA ASP A 101 -19.91 9.46 -9.25
C ASP A 101 -19.76 7.92 -9.36
N PRO A 102 -20.15 7.13 -8.34
CA PRO A 102 -19.93 5.69 -8.33
C PRO A 102 -20.63 4.92 -9.46
N ALA A 103 -21.78 5.43 -9.91
CA ALA A 103 -22.59 4.77 -10.93
C ALA A 103 -22.06 5.02 -12.35
N THR A 104 -21.55 6.22 -12.61
CA THR A 104 -21.21 6.70 -13.96
C THR A 104 -19.73 6.94 -14.20
N GLY A 105 -18.93 7.09 -13.14
CA GLY A 105 -17.53 7.50 -13.23
C GLY A 105 -17.33 8.97 -13.63
N VAL A 106 -18.40 9.76 -13.73
CA VAL A 106 -18.32 11.18 -14.08
C VAL A 106 -17.75 11.97 -12.91
N GLU A 107 -16.85 12.90 -13.20
CA GLU A 107 -16.27 13.77 -12.19
C GLU A 107 -17.33 14.69 -11.56
N ALA A 108 -17.46 14.61 -10.24
CA ALA A 108 -18.30 15.47 -9.43
C ALA A 108 -17.56 16.75 -8.99
N TRP A 109 -16.31 16.61 -8.55
CA TRP A 109 -15.44 17.73 -8.20
C TRP A 109 -13.98 17.34 -8.30
N ARG A 110 -13.10 18.35 -8.35
CA ARG A 110 -11.65 18.19 -8.20
C ARG A 110 -11.06 19.22 -7.24
N TYR A 111 -10.05 18.79 -6.50
CA TYR A 111 -9.16 19.63 -5.72
C TYR A 111 -7.75 19.57 -6.33
N SER A 112 -7.12 20.74 -6.47
CA SER A 112 -5.74 20.88 -6.92
C SER A 112 -4.92 21.53 -5.83
N ASP A 113 -3.87 20.86 -5.37
CA ASP A 113 -2.95 21.41 -4.38
C ASP A 113 -2.15 22.58 -4.97
N PRO A 114 -2.32 23.82 -4.46
CA PRO A 114 -1.62 24.98 -5.01
C PRO A 114 -0.11 24.97 -4.73
N ASN A 115 0.35 24.17 -3.76
CA ASN A 115 1.68 24.30 -3.17
C ASN A 115 2.66 23.17 -3.55
N GLN A 116 2.24 22.14 -4.27
CA GLN A 116 3.09 20.99 -4.60
C GLN A 116 3.47 21.00 -6.07
N LEU A 117 4.74 20.76 -6.41
CA LEU A 117 5.27 20.78 -7.79
C LEU A 117 6.10 19.54 -8.16
N THR A 118 6.45 18.65 -7.21
CA THR A 118 7.58 17.73 -7.45
C THR A 118 7.45 16.30 -6.89
N LYS A 119 6.39 15.92 -6.16
CA LYS A 119 6.33 14.58 -5.53
C LYS A 119 4.92 13.98 -5.42
N THR A 120 4.82 12.68 -5.69
CA THR A 120 3.59 11.86 -5.81
C THR A 120 2.64 11.99 -4.61
N ALA A 121 1.34 12.08 -4.87
CA ALA A 121 0.31 12.06 -3.83
C ALA A 121 0.01 10.62 -3.39
N ALA A 122 0.03 10.35 -2.09
CA ALA A 122 -0.57 9.14 -1.54
C ALA A 122 -1.97 9.48 -1.05
N VAL A 123 -2.96 9.31 -1.91
CA VAL A 123 -4.35 9.50 -1.49
C VAL A 123 -4.81 8.30 -0.72
N SER A 124 -5.55 8.59 0.33
CA SER A 124 -6.16 7.62 1.17
C SER A 124 -7.36 8.22 1.82
N MET A 125 -8.39 7.40 1.85
CA MET A 125 -9.66 7.79 2.37
C MET A 125 -10.02 6.94 3.56
N SER A 126 -10.71 7.59 4.48
CA SER A 126 -12.06 7.13 4.75
C SER A 126 -12.98 8.30 5.04
N ALA A 127 -14.01 8.47 4.24
CA ALA A 127 -15.17 7.63 4.42
C ALA A 127 -16.12 7.94 5.59
N ALA A 128 -15.73 8.75 6.55
CA ALA A 128 -16.56 9.02 7.72
C ALA A 128 -17.20 10.43 7.61
N ASP A 129 -18.52 10.48 7.77
CA ASP A 129 -19.30 11.70 8.02
C ASP A 129 -19.16 12.82 6.97
N GLY A 130 -19.21 12.47 5.68
CA GLY A 130 -19.21 13.44 4.57
C GLY A 130 -17.83 14.07 4.30
N ARG A 131 -16.74 13.41 4.70
CA ARG A 131 -15.37 13.88 4.47
C ARG A 131 -14.56 12.89 3.66
N SER A 132 -13.66 13.46 2.87
CA SER A 132 -12.64 12.77 2.10
C SER A 132 -11.27 13.16 2.64
N TYR A 133 -10.39 12.20 2.87
CA TYR A 133 -9.04 12.47 3.32
C TYR A 133 -8.07 12.32 2.16
N SER A 134 -7.00 13.11 2.16
CA SER A 134 -5.97 13.03 1.13
C SER A 134 -4.64 13.44 1.69
N ALA A 135 -3.64 12.56 1.55
CA ALA A 135 -2.26 12.86 1.88
C ALA A 135 -1.50 13.25 0.60
N ILE A 136 -0.90 14.44 0.58
CA ILE A 136 -0.07 14.89 -0.53
C ILE A 136 1.24 15.43 0.06
N GLY A 137 2.35 14.74 -0.25
CA GLY A 137 3.63 14.99 0.39
C GLY A 137 3.53 14.81 1.92
N THR A 138 3.76 15.89 2.66
CA THR A 138 3.76 15.91 4.13
C THR A 138 2.48 16.53 4.71
N THR A 139 1.43 16.72 3.91
CA THR A 139 0.17 17.33 4.36
C THR A 139 -1.01 16.40 4.14
N LEU A 140 -1.71 16.07 5.23
CA LEU A 140 -3.03 15.45 5.22
C LEU A 140 -4.10 16.55 5.13
N ARG A 141 -5.10 16.35 4.28
CA ARG A 141 -6.23 17.26 4.12
C ARG A 141 -7.53 16.52 4.36
N ALA A 142 -8.44 17.16 5.07
CA ALA A 142 -9.85 16.80 5.04
C ALA A 142 -10.55 17.69 4.02
N LEU A 143 -11.21 17.07 3.06
CA LEU A 143 -11.99 17.69 2.02
C LEU A 143 -13.48 17.40 2.29
N ASP A 144 -14.31 18.38 2.02
CA ASP A 144 -15.75 18.24 1.97
C ASP A 144 -16.13 17.28 0.82
N ASN A 145 -16.90 16.24 1.10
CA ASN A 145 -17.22 15.22 0.10
C ASN A 145 -18.18 15.72 -1.00
N GLU A 146 -18.89 16.82 -0.78
CA GLU A 146 -19.81 17.37 -1.78
C GLU A 146 -19.11 18.23 -2.82
N ASN A 147 -18.11 19.01 -2.40
CA ASN A 147 -17.51 20.06 -3.24
C ASN A 147 -15.98 20.10 -3.24
N GLY A 148 -15.30 19.23 -2.49
CA GLY A 148 -13.84 19.15 -2.45
C GLY A 148 -13.16 20.30 -1.72
N LYS A 149 -13.91 21.16 -1.01
CA LYS A 149 -13.34 22.26 -0.22
C LYS A 149 -12.53 21.70 0.94
N VAL A 150 -11.33 22.24 1.15
CA VAL A 150 -10.52 21.93 2.34
C VAL A 150 -11.25 22.40 3.60
N LEU A 151 -11.56 21.46 4.49
CA LEU A 151 -12.15 21.71 5.80
C LEU A 151 -11.07 21.99 6.85
N TRP A 152 -10.02 21.16 6.85
CA TRP A 152 -8.85 21.33 7.70
C TRP A 152 -7.63 20.63 7.09
N GLN A 153 -6.45 20.94 7.62
CA GLN A 153 -5.18 20.36 7.21
C GLN A 153 -4.35 19.98 8.43
N PHE A 154 -3.53 18.95 8.27
CA PHE A 154 -2.56 18.49 9.26
C PHE A 154 -1.20 18.26 8.57
N ALA A 155 -0.15 18.86 9.12
CA ALA A 155 1.22 18.68 8.63
C ALA A 155 1.94 17.60 9.44
N GLY A 156 2.42 16.56 8.76
CA GLY A 156 3.31 15.55 9.33
C GLY A 156 4.78 16.00 9.29
N GLY A 157 5.66 15.21 9.90
CA GLY A 157 7.10 15.46 9.86
C GLY A 157 7.77 14.99 8.57
N ASP A 158 7.23 13.96 7.92
CA ASP A 158 7.72 13.41 6.65
C ASP A 158 6.54 12.98 5.74
N GLU A 159 6.84 12.27 4.66
CA GLU A 159 5.88 11.80 3.67
C GLU A 159 4.84 10.85 4.28
N PHE A 160 3.60 11.04 3.89
CA PHE A 160 2.54 10.08 4.13
C PHE A 160 2.54 9.06 3.00
N TRP A 161 3.01 7.84 3.24
CA TRP A 161 2.89 6.73 2.27
C TRP A 161 1.65 5.89 2.59
N GLY A 162 1.46 5.64 3.88
CA GLY A 162 0.29 4.94 4.40
C GLY A 162 -0.94 5.82 4.42
N ALA A 163 -2.05 5.18 4.15
CA ALA A 163 -3.38 5.72 4.29
C ALA A 163 -3.76 5.98 5.77
N PRO A 164 -4.46 7.07 6.16
CA PRO A 164 -5.11 7.13 7.46
C PRO A 164 -6.15 6.03 7.66
N ALA A 165 -6.17 5.45 8.86
CA ALA A 165 -7.27 4.65 9.38
C ALA A 165 -8.26 5.55 10.12
N THR A 166 -9.52 5.19 10.16
CA THR A 166 -10.57 6.14 10.50
C THR A 166 -11.71 5.51 11.30
N SER A 167 -12.26 6.31 12.19
CA SER A 167 -13.53 6.10 12.85
C SER A 167 -14.37 7.35 12.66
N THR A 168 -15.64 7.33 13.10
CA THR A 168 -16.51 8.52 13.09
C THR A 168 -15.89 9.71 13.83
N ALA A 169 -15.15 9.46 14.91
CA ALA A 169 -14.62 10.53 15.76
C ALA A 169 -13.11 10.81 15.57
N THR A 170 -12.33 9.83 15.11
CA THR A 170 -10.86 9.91 15.12
C THR A 170 -10.25 9.41 13.82
N ILE A 171 -9.23 10.11 13.34
CA ILE A 171 -8.39 9.75 12.20
C ILE A 171 -6.99 9.39 12.73
N TYR A 172 -6.47 8.24 12.33
CA TYR A 172 -5.18 7.72 12.74
C TYR A 172 -4.23 7.73 11.55
N VAL A 173 -3.20 8.56 11.62
CA VAL A 173 -2.37 8.93 10.49
C VAL A 173 -0.97 8.34 10.65
N PRO A 174 -0.60 7.29 9.90
CA PRO A 174 0.76 6.75 9.87
C PRO A 174 1.68 7.71 9.10
N ASN A 175 2.96 7.81 9.47
CA ASN A 175 3.91 8.66 8.75
C ASN A 175 5.31 8.03 8.66
N MET A 176 6.05 8.42 7.63
CA MET A 176 7.44 7.99 7.42
C MET A 176 8.43 8.59 8.43
N ASP A 177 8.03 9.58 9.22
CA ASP A 177 8.77 10.14 10.38
C ASP A 177 8.70 9.26 11.65
N HIS A 178 8.14 8.06 11.51
CA HIS A 178 7.95 7.06 12.57
C HIS A 178 6.85 7.39 13.57
N LYS A 179 5.93 8.31 13.25
CA LYS A 179 4.84 8.67 14.15
C LYS A 179 3.48 8.18 13.66
N LEU A 180 2.65 7.80 14.62
CA LEU A 180 1.21 7.65 14.45
C LEU A 180 0.51 8.79 15.18
N SER A 181 -0.24 9.60 14.44
CA SER A 181 -1.03 10.70 15.00
C SER A 181 -2.50 10.34 15.05
N ALA A 182 -3.17 10.56 16.17
CA ALA A 182 -4.62 10.51 16.25
C ALA A 182 -5.20 11.92 16.25
N LEU A 183 -6.05 12.22 15.28
CA LEU A 183 -6.66 13.51 15.05
C LEU A 183 -8.16 13.42 15.26
N ASP A 184 -8.75 14.50 15.77
CA ASP A 184 -10.19 14.69 15.74
C ASP A 184 -10.68 14.77 14.29
N ALA A 185 -11.64 13.92 13.91
CA ALA A 185 -12.09 13.81 12.52
C ALA A 185 -12.75 15.08 11.97
N VAL A 186 -13.38 15.87 12.86
CA VAL A 186 -14.14 17.07 12.49
C VAL A 186 -13.23 18.28 12.36
N THR A 187 -12.27 18.43 13.28
CA THR A 187 -11.45 19.65 13.42
C THR A 187 -10.01 19.48 12.95
N GLY A 188 -9.52 18.24 12.82
CA GLY A 188 -8.11 17.94 12.57
C GLY A 188 -7.20 18.15 13.79
N ALA A 189 -7.75 18.46 14.96
CA ALA A 189 -6.96 18.70 16.17
C ALA A 189 -6.27 17.42 16.66
N LEU A 190 -4.99 17.50 17.00
CA LEU A 190 -4.22 16.39 17.56
C LEU A 190 -4.78 15.97 18.92
N ARG A 191 -5.18 14.69 19.03
CA ARG A 191 -5.63 14.05 20.28
C ARG A 191 -4.47 13.39 21.01
N TRP A 192 -3.67 12.61 20.29
CA TRP A 192 -2.44 12.01 20.79
C TRP A 192 -1.48 11.70 19.64
N GLU A 193 -0.20 11.51 19.97
CA GLU A 193 0.85 11.09 19.05
C GLU A 193 1.72 10.01 19.70
N ARG A 194 2.16 9.02 18.92
CA ARG A 194 3.06 7.95 19.36
C ARG A 194 4.20 7.77 18.37
N SER A 195 5.45 7.76 18.87
CA SER A 195 6.64 7.44 18.07
C SER A 195 6.95 5.93 18.09
N PHE A 196 7.41 5.40 16.96
CA PHE A 196 7.85 4.04 16.76
C PHE A 196 9.37 3.99 16.48
N PRO A 197 10.03 2.84 16.66
CA PRO A 197 11.43 2.68 16.26
C PRO A 197 11.68 2.75 14.75
N GLY A 198 10.64 2.68 13.91
CA GLY A 198 10.76 2.75 12.45
C GLY A 198 9.50 3.29 11.77
N ALA A 199 9.64 3.61 10.49
CA ALA A 199 8.61 4.23 9.67
C ALA A 199 7.34 3.39 9.52
N LEU A 200 6.23 4.08 9.29
CA LEU A 200 4.91 3.50 9.10
C LEU A 200 4.50 3.66 7.63
N ALA A 201 4.75 2.63 6.83
CA ALA A 201 4.61 2.68 5.37
C ALA A 201 3.18 2.41 4.87
N ALA A 202 2.35 1.72 5.65
CA ALA A 202 0.99 1.34 5.27
C ALA A 202 -0.07 1.84 6.24
N THR A 203 -1.32 1.68 5.82
CA THR A 203 -2.51 1.90 6.64
C THR A 203 -2.44 1.07 7.92
N PRO A 204 -2.71 1.64 9.09
CA PRO A 204 -3.07 0.87 10.27
C PRO A 204 -4.39 0.12 10.04
N ALA A 205 -4.49 -1.12 10.50
CA ALA A 205 -5.80 -1.77 10.56
C ALA A 205 -6.52 -1.35 11.84
N LEU A 206 -7.71 -0.78 11.73
CA LEU A 206 -8.54 -0.43 12.87
C LEU A 206 -9.56 -1.53 13.16
N ALA A 207 -9.58 -2.06 14.38
CA ALA A 207 -10.62 -2.97 14.83
C ALA A 207 -10.94 -2.74 16.32
N ASP A 208 -12.19 -2.40 16.60
CA ASP A 208 -12.70 -2.03 17.93
C ASP A 208 -11.86 -0.91 18.59
N ALA A 209 -11.23 -1.21 19.72
CA ALA A 209 -10.41 -0.30 20.51
C ALA A 209 -8.90 -0.39 20.20
N ALA A 210 -8.51 -1.05 19.11
CA ALA A 210 -7.12 -1.27 18.75
C ALA A 210 -6.80 -0.92 17.29
N LEU A 211 -5.59 -0.41 17.08
CA LEU A 211 -4.93 -0.24 15.79
C LEU A 211 -3.81 -1.26 15.66
N TYR A 212 -3.68 -1.89 14.51
CA TYR A 212 -2.60 -2.83 14.20
C TYR A 212 -1.68 -2.17 13.18
N VAL A 213 -0.42 -1.98 13.58
CA VAL A 213 0.53 -1.09 12.91
C VAL A 213 1.81 -1.85 12.61
N GLY A 214 2.03 -2.15 11.34
CA GLY A 214 3.30 -2.67 10.85
C GLY A 214 4.36 -1.59 10.81
N THR A 215 5.61 -1.93 11.13
CA THR A 215 6.73 -0.98 11.09
C THR A 215 7.90 -1.49 10.25
N LEU A 216 8.66 -0.55 9.71
CA LEU A 216 9.98 -0.82 9.11
C LEU A 216 11.07 -1.06 10.17
N SER A 217 10.69 -1.27 11.43
CA SER A 217 11.59 -1.74 12.50
C SER A 217 11.36 -3.20 12.86
N ARG A 218 10.78 -3.99 11.94
CA ARG A 218 10.55 -5.43 12.08
C ARG A 218 9.64 -5.80 13.25
N ALA A 219 8.51 -5.12 13.33
CA ALA A 219 7.49 -5.45 14.32
C ALA A 219 6.08 -5.08 13.85
N LEU A 220 5.11 -5.82 14.39
CA LEU A 220 3.70 -5.45 14.40
C LEU A 220 3.31 -5.01 15.81
N TYR A 221 2.65 -3.85 15.92
CA TYR A 221 2.14 -3.33 17.19
C TYR A 221 0.62 -3.37 17.20
N ALA A 222 0.03 -3.76 18.33
CA ALA A 222 -1.34 -3.39 18.65
C ALA A 222 -1.34 -2.17 19.58
N VAL A 223 -2.04 -1.12 19.19
CA VAL A 223 -2.04 0.19 19.86
C VAL A 223 -3.46 0.55 20.26
N ASN A 224 -3.64 1.01 21.49
CA ASN A 224 -4.93 1.44 22.00
C ASN A 224 -5.37 2.74 21.32
N THR A 225 -6.57 2.73 20.73
CA THR A 225 -7.12 3.84 19.94
C THR A 225 -7.37 5.13 20.74
N SER A 226 -7.56 5.02 22.06
CA SER A 226 -7.90 6.14 22.93
C SER A 226 -6.69 6.96 23.39
N ASN A 227 -5.51 6.33 23.47
CA ASN A 227 -4.35 6.95 24.11
C ASN A 227 -3.00 6.64 23.44
N GLY A 228 -2.98 5.88 22.36
CA GLY A 228 -1.75 5.58 21.63
C GLY A 228 -0.77 4.65 22.36
N LYS A 229 -1.16 4.01 23.47
CA LYS A 229 -0.29 3.08 24.19
C LYS A 229 -0.34 1.68 23.60
N ASP A 230 0.77 0.96 23.72
CA ASP A 230 0.86 -0.42 23.27
C ASP A 230 -0.02 -1.33 24.11
N ILE A 231 -0.74 -2.20 23.42
CA ILE A 231 -1.43 -3.35 23.99
C ILE A 231 -0.47 -4.54 23.98
N TRP A 232 0.16 -4.79 22.83
CA TRP A 232 1.20 -5.80 22.64
C TRP A 232 2.08 -5.46 21.44
N VAL A 233 3.23 -6.15 21.35
CA VAL A 233 4.17 -6.07 20.23
C VAL A 233 4.56 -7.49 19.81
N HIS A 234 4.63 -7.72 18.50
CA HIS A 234 5.13 -8.95 17.90
C HIS A 234 6.33 -8.63 17.02
N GLU A 235 7.50 -9.21 17.35
CA GLU A 235 8.72 -9.05 16.56
C GLU A 235 8.70 -9.94 15.32
N THR A 236 9.17 -9.42 14.19
CA THR A 236 9.17 -10.11 12.91
C THR A 236 10.58 -10.27 12.37
N GLN A 237 10.74 -11.07 11.33
CA GLN A 237 12.04 -11.27 10.70
C GLN A 237 12.38 -10.08 9.80
N GLY A 238 11.46 -9.76 8.89
CA GLY A 238 11.56 -8.66 7.93
C GLY A 238 10.71 -7.46 8.33
N PHE A 239 10.72 -6.42 7.48
CA PHE A 239 9.88 -5.25 7.66
C PHE A 239 8.41 -5.58 7.41
N VAL A 240 7.52 -5.11 8.28
CA VAL A 240 6.08 -5.21 8.05
C VAL A 240 5.65 -4.00 7.24
N TRP A 241 5.58 -4.19 5.92
CA TRP A 241 5.27 -3.12 4.98
C TRP A 241 3.78 -2.95 4.74
N GLY A 242 3.03 -4.06 4.64
CA GLY A 242 1.61 -4.06 4.30
C GLY A 242 0.69 -3.80 5.49
N THR A 243 -0.57 -3.50 5.18
CA THR A 243 -1.63 -3.39 6.20
C THR A 243 -1.91 -4.79 6.77
N PRO A 244 -2.03 -4.95 8.10
CA PRO A 244 -2.48 -6.21 8.69
C PRO A 244 -3.97 -6.49 8.41
N LEU A 245 -4.32 -7.74 8.15
CA LEU A 245 -5.72 -8.18 8.09
C LEU A 245 -6.16 -8.64 9.49
N VAL A 246 -7.27 -8.08 10.00
CA VAL A 246 -7.74 -8.34 11.36
C VAL A 246 -9.12 -9.01 11.32
N THR A 247 -9.26 -10.10 12.05
CA THR A 247 -10.53 -10.82 12.27
C THR A 247 -10.94 -10.71 13.75
N ALA A 248 -11.98 -11.42 14.18
CA ALA A 248 -12.42 -11.39 15.57
C ALA A 248 -11.33 -11.85 16.56
N ASP A 249 -10.54 -12.86 16.19
CA ASP A 249 -9.59 -13.54 17.08
C ASP A 249 -8.14 -13.56 16.54
N ARG A 250 -7.92 -13.23 15.26
CA ARG A 250 -6.60 -13.33 14.60
C ARG A 250 -6.20 -12.06 13.86
N VAL A 251 -4.89 -11.88 13.73
CA VAL A 251 -4.28 -10.89 12.85
C VAL A 251 -3.33 -11.60 11.89
N TYR A 252 -3.50 -11.36 10.59
CA TYR A 252 -2.69 -11.92 9.52
C TYR A 252 -1.90 -10.81 8.83
N PHE A 253 -0.63 -11.05 8.55
CA PHE A 253 0.23 -10.07 7.88
C PHE A 253 1.45 -10.74 7.28
N GLY A 254 2.10 -10.07 6.34
CA GLY A 254 3.36 -10.51 5.75
C GLY A 254 4.50 -9.56 6.05
N ASP A 255 5.73 -10.04 5.89
CA ASP A 255 6.93 -9.23 5.92
C ASP A 255 7.73 -9.29 4.62
N LEU A 256 8.71 -8.39 4.49
CA LEU A 256 9.57 -8.32 3.31
C LEU A 256 10.61 -9.45 3.21
N ASP A 257 10.74 -10.30 4.21
CA ASP A 257 11.57 -11.50 4.13
C ASP A 257 10.78 -12.73 3.65
N GLY A 258 9.50 -12.52 3.31
CA GLY A 258 8.61 -13.55 2.78
C GLY A 258 7.96 -14.41 3.86
N ILE A 259 7.90 -13.94 5.10
CA ILE A 259 7.19 -14.63 6.18
C ILE A 259 5.76 -14.11 6.27
N VAL A 260 4.80 -15.02 6.24
CA VAL A 260 3.38 -14.75 6.52
C VAL A 260 3.10 -15.22 7.94
N TYR A 261 2.49 -14.35 8.73
CA TYR A 261 2.20 -14.58 10.14
C TYR A 261 0.69 -14.65 10.38
N CYS A 262 0.31 -15.46 11.37
CA CYS A 262 -0.96 -15.36 12.06
C CYS A 262 -0.69 -15.26 13.55
N VAL A 263 -1.17 -14.19 14.17
CA VAL A 263 -1.03 -13.97 15.61
C VAL A 263 -2.39 -13.86 16.26
N ASN A 264 -2.47 -14.20 17.54
CA ASN A 264 -3.68 -14.01 18.33
C ASN A 264 -3.93 -12.51 18.54
N ARG A 265 -5.13 -12.06 18.19
CA ARG A 265 -5.50 -10.64 18.21
C ARG A 265 -5.40 -9.99 19.59
N SER A 266 -5.67 -10.76 20.65
CA SER A 266 -5.77 -10.24 22.02
C SER A 266 -4.41 -9.99 22.68
N ASN A 267 -3.38 -10.75 22.31
CA ASN A 267 -2.10 -10.76 23.02
C ASN A 267 -0.85 -10.82 22.12
N GLY A 268 -1.01 -10.91 20.80
CA GLY A 268 0.09 -10.91 19.83
C GLY A 268 0.89 -12.21 19.76
N THR A 269 0.48 -13.27 20.45
CA THR A 269 1.20 -14.55 20.41
C THR A 269 1.09 -15.19 19.03
N GLU A 270 2.20 -15.67 18.47
CA GLU A 270 2.20 -16.42 17.21
C GLU A 270 1.30 -17.66 17.32
N ILE A 271 0.40 -17.82 16.35
CA ILE A 271 -0.40 -19.03 16.18
C ILE A 271 0.30 -19.93 15.16
N TRP A 272 0.68 -19.34 14.03
CA TRP A 272 1.47 -19.99 12.99
C TRP A 272 2.24 -18.96 12.17
N ARG A 273 3.28 -19.42 11.48
CA ARG A 273 3.94 -18.68 10.40
C ARG A 273 4.24 -19.60 9.21
N ALA A 274 4.27 -19.03 8.02
CA ALA A 274 4.57 -19.74 6.77
C ALA A 274 5.54 -18.93 5.91
N THR A 275 6.29 -19.61 5.05
CA THR A 275 7.20 -18.97 4.11
C THR A 275 6.54 -18.89 2.73
N ALA A 276 6.37 -17.67 2.22
CA ALA A 276 5.99 -17.38 0.85
C ALA A 276 7.24 -17.25 -0.03
N ALA A 277 7.08 -17.43 -1.34
CA ALA A 277 8.17 -17.27 -2.28
C ALA A 277 8.30 -15.78 -2.61
N GLY A 278 9.17 -15.04 -1.93
CA GLY A 278 9.40 -13.60 -2.17
C GLY A 278 8.80 -12.70 -1.11
N SER A 279 9.02 -11.38 -1.22
CA SER A 279 8.58 -10.43 -0.19
C SER A 279 7.07 -10.23 -0.23
N VAL A 280 6.41 -10.26 0.93
CA VAL A 280 4.97 -10.02 1.05
C VAL A 280 4.74 -8.55 1.41
N ARG A 281 4.36 -7.75 0.42
CA ARG A 281 4.11 -6.30 0.57
C ARG A 281 2.63 -5.97 0.73
N GLY A 282 1.76 -6.69 0.02
CA GLY A 282 0.32 -6.45 0.01
C GLY A 282 -0.36 -6.89 1.30
N THR A 283 -1.56 -6.36 1.52
CA THR A 283 -2.46 -6.80 2.61
C THR A 283 -2.99 -8.19 2.28
N PRO A 284 -2.91 -9.19 3.19
CA PRO A 284 -3.54 -10.48 2.96
C PRO A 284 -5.06 -10.36 2.77
N ALA A 285 -5.64 -11.23 1.94
CA ALA A 285 -7.09 -11.37 1.81
C ALA A 285 -7.57 -12.68 2.45
N LEU A 286 -8.74 -12.69 3.06
CA LEU A 286 -9.33 -13.87 3.68
C LEU A 286 -10.75 -14.04 3.18
N ASP A 287 -11.06 -15.25 2.72
CA ASP A 287 -12.43 -15.67 2.43
C ASP A 287 -12.60 -17.14 2.88
N GLY A 288 -13.59 -17.38 3.74
CA GLY A 288 -13.79 -18.67 4.40
C GLY A 288 -12.53 -19.17 5.15
N ASP A 289 -12.01 -20.31 4.71
CA ASP A 289 -10.85 -20.98 5.32
C ASP A 289 -9.53 -20.69 4.58
N LYS A 290 -9.53 -19.81 3.57
CA LYS A 290 -8.36 -19.51 2.74
C LYS A 290 -7.86 -18.09 2.96
N LEU A 291 -6.57 -18.00 3.27
CA LEU A 291 -5.81 -16.76 3.28
C LEU A 291 -5.00 -16.65 1.99
N PHE A 292 -5.12 -15.52 1.29
CA PHE A 292 -4.40 -15.24 0.06
C PHE A 292 -3.36 -14.15 0.30
N VAL A 293 -2.16 -14.38 -0.20
CA VAL A 293 -1.08 -13.37 -0.23
C VAL A 293 -0.43 -13.35 -1.61
N VAL A 294 0.12 -12.20 -1.97
CA VAL A 294 0.95 -12.05 -3.17
C VAL A 294 2.34 -11.58 -2.80
N THR A 295 3.29 -11.91 -3.66
CA THR A 295 4.71 -11.59 -3.47
C THR A 295 5.27 -10.80 -4.64
N ASP A 296 6.28 -9.98 -4.38
CA ASP A 296 6.84 -9.06 -5.37
C ASP A 296 7.56 -9.71 -6.56
N ASN A 297 7.79 -11.02 -6.50
CA ASN A 297 8.32 -11.86 -7.57
C ASN A 297 7.23 -12.63 -8.35
N GLY A 298 5.95 -12.24 -8.23
CA GLY A 298 4.90 -12.72 -9.14
C GLY A 298 4.07 -13.88 -8.61
N PHE A 299 4.28 -14.34 -7.37
CA PHE A 299 3.51 -15.47 -6.85
C PHE A 299 2.23 -15.03 -6.14
N VAL A 300 1.18 -15.83 -6.37
CA VAL A 300 -0.05 -15.83 -5.60
C VAL A 300 -0.06 -17.11 -4.76
N HIS A 301 -0.22 -16.97 -3.46
CA HIS A 301 -0.30 -18.10 -2.53
C HIS A 301 -1.67 -18.15 -1.89
N ALA A 302 -2.28 -19.34 -1.86
CA ALA A 302 -3.40 -19.64 -0.98
C ALA A 302 -2.96 -20.56 0.14
N LEU A 303 -3.23 -20.15 1.38
CA LEU A 303 -2.90 -20.86 2.60
C LEU A 303 -4.20 -21.21 3.34
N ASN A 304 -4.21 -22.33 4.06
CA ASN A 304 -5.27 -22.58 5.03
C ASN A 304 -5.13 -21.55 6.17
N ALA A 305 -6.15 -20.73 6.37
CA ALA A 305 -6.12 -19.62 7.33
C ALA A 305 -5.96 -20.08 8.79
N SER A 306 -6.35 -21.32 9.09
CA SER A 306 -6.28 -21.86 10.45
C SER A 306 -4.88 -22.33 10.84
N SER A 307 -4.11 -22.86 9.88
CA SER A 307 -2.83 -23.56 10.10
C SER A 307 -1.63 -22.97 9.36
N GLY A 308 -1.84 -22.12 8.35
CA GLY A 308 -0.79 -21.60 7.47
C GLY A 308 -0.29 -22.60 6.43
N THR A 309 -0.86 -23.81 6.35
CA THR A 309 -0.42 -24.82 5.38
C THR A 309 -0.82 -24.43 3.96
N PRO A 310 0.06 -24.64 2.95
CA PRO A 310 -0.25 -24.26 1.58
C PRO A 310 -1.42 -25.08 1.01
N ALA A 311 -2.38 -24.39 0.40
CA ALA A 311 -3.47 -24.99 -0.37
C ALA A 311 -3.09 -25.07 -1.86
N TRP A 312 -2.63 -23.95 -2.43
CA TRP A 312 -2.07 -23.89 -3.77
C TRP A 312 -1.14 -22.67 -3.91
N GLN A 313 -0.31 -22.68 -4.95
CA GLN A 313 0.48 -21.53 -5.37
C GLN A 313 0.47 -21.42 -6.91
N LEU A 314 0.59 -20.19 -7.40
CA LEU A 314 0.63 -19.88 -8.82
C LEU A 314 1.65 -18.77 -9.06
N GLU A 315 2.52 -18.93 -10.05
CA GLU A 315 3.28 -17.82 -10.62
C GLU A 315 2.40 -17.14 -11.67
N LEU A 316 1.96 -15.92 -11.38
CA LEU A 316 1.07 -15.14 -12.23
C LEU A 316 1.90 -14.30 -13.20
N ASP A 317 1.61 -14.44 -14.50
CA ASP A 317 2.35 -13.76 -15.57
C ASP A 317 3.89 -13.94 -15.47
N PRO A 318 4.40 -15.16 -15.68
CA PRO A 318 5.84 -15.48 -15.51
C PRO A 318 6.76 -14.68 -16.46
N LYS A 319 6.22 -14.06 -17.51
CA LYS A 319 7.01 -13.24 -18.44
C LYS A 319 7.24 -11.82 -17.91
N ASN A 320 6.34 -11.32 -17.10
CA ASN A 320 6.39 -9.98 -16.49
C ASN A 320 6.31 -10.06 -14.97
N ALA A 321 6.78 -11.17 -14.38
CA ALA A 321 6.68 -11.54 -12.95
C ALA A 321 7.24 -10.50 -11.95
N GLU A 322 7.82 -9.41 -12.45
CA GLU A 322 8.11 -8.26 -11.61
C GLU A 322 6.80 -7.61 -11.12
N ARG A 323 6.59 -7.71 -9.80
CA ARG A 323 5.84 -6.76 -8.96
C ARG A 323 4.32 -6.97 -8.83
N LEU A 324 3.91 -8.11 -8.25
CA LEU A 324 2.64 -8.14 -7.50
C LEU A 324 2.86 -7.46 -6.15
N LEU A 325 2.64 -6.15 -6.13
CA LEU A 325 2.90 -5.32 -4.94
C LEU A 325 1.63 -4.98 -4.17
N ASP A 326 0.47 -5.23 -4.78
CA ASP A 326 -0.83 -4.82 -4.28
C ASP A 326 -1.52 -5.89 -3.43
N SER A 327 -2.57 -5.48 -2.72
CA SER A 327 -3.39 -6.36 -1.90
C SER A 327 -4.35 -7.17 -2.77
N PRO A 328 -4.33 -8.52 -2.73
CA PRO A 328 -5.39 -9.33 -3.31
C PRO A 328 -6.76 -8.94 -2.73
N ILE A 329 -7.83 -9.16 -3.51
CA ILE A 329 -9.20 -9.05 -3.01
C ILE A 329 -9.89 -10.39 -3.20
N ALA A 330 -10.36 -11.00 -2.10
CA ALA A 330 -11.11 -12.25 -2.14
C ALA A 330 -12.59 -11.97 -1.86
N ALA A 331 -13.47 -12.33 -2.80
CA ALA A 331 -14.91 -12.27 -2.60
C ALA A 331 -15.66 -13.19 -3.58
N ASN A 332 -16.78 -13.76 -3.13
CA ASN A 332 -17.72 -14.51 -3.97
C ASN A 332 -17.07 -15.64 -4.79
N GLY A 333 -16.06 -16.32 -4.22
CA GLY A 333 -15.33 -17.40 -4.89
C GLY A 333 -14.29 -16.94 -5.92
N LEU A 334 -14.13 -15.63 -6.10
CA LEU A 334 -13.10 -15.03 -6.95
C LEU A 334 -12.03 -14.32 -6.13
N LEU A 335 -10.82 -14.30 -6.68
CA LEU A 335 -9.64 -13.62 -6.17
C LEU A 335 -9.15 -12.64 -7.24
N TYR A 336 -9.18 -11.35 -6.93
CA TYR A 336 -8.78 -10.29 -7.84
C TYR A 336 -7.35 -9.85 -7.54
N ILE A 337 -6.49 -9.89 -8.56
CA ILE A 337 -5.07 -9.53 -8.48
C ILE A 337 -4.78 -8.46 -9.52
N SER A 338 -4.49 -7.24 -9.06
CA SER A 338 -4.04 -6.14 -9.91
C SER A 338 -2.56 -6.36 -10.29
N THR A 339 -2.17 -5.91 -11.48
CA THR A 339 -0.76 -5.93 -11.89
C THR A 339 -0.33 -4.56 -12.39
N TYR A 340 0.92 -4.18 -12.12
CA TYR A 340 1.46 -2.89 -12.53
C TYR A 340 1.93 -2.90 -13.99
N ASN A 341 2.67 -3.95 -14.38
CA ASN A 341 3.31 -4.09 -15.69
C ASN A 341 2.98 -5.44 -16.35
N GLY A 342 1.94 -6.13 -15.90
CA GLY A 342 1.58 -7.43 -16.45
C GLY A 342 0.91 -7.34 -17.82
N GLU A 343 0.72 -8.50 -18.47
CA GLU A 343 -0.03 -8.66 -19.72
C GLU A 343 -1.48 -8.12 -19.55
N HIS A 344 -2.03 -8.16 -18.34
CA HIS A 344 -3.37 -7.69 -17.97
C HIS A 344 -3.34 -6.84 -16.70
N LEU A 345 -4.15 -5.78 -16.65
CA LEU A 345 -4.22 -4.88 -15.48
C LEU A 345 -4.85 -5.56 -14.26
N LEU A 346 -5.71 -6.55 -14.48
CA LEU A 346 -6.41 -7.29 -13.44
C LEU A 346 -6.62 -8.73 -13.88
N TYR A 347 -6.40 -9.67 -12.96
CA TYR A 347 -6.79 -11.07 -13.09
C TYR A 347 -7.86 -11.37 -12.06
N ALA A 348 -8.90 -12.10 -12.45
CA ALA A 348 -9.82 -12.76 -11.53
C ALA A 348 -9.56 -14.26 -11.57
N LEU A 349 -9.15 -14.83 -10.44
CA LEU A 349 -8.82 -16.24 -10.28
C LEU A 349 -9.90 -16.93 -9.46
N LEU A 350 -10.16 -18.20 -9.72
CA LEU A 350 -10.97 -19.04 -8.83
C LEU A 350 -10.21 -19.27 -7.52
N GLN A 351 -10.83 -18.96 -6.38
CA GLN A 351 -10.20 -19.10 -5.06
C GLN A 351 -9.77 -20.53 -4.72
N ASP A 352 -10.46 -21.53 -5.25
CA ASP A 352 -10.18 -22.94 -4.95
C ASP A 352 -8.98 -23.52 -5.70
N SER A 353 -8.68 -23.00 -6.89
CA SER A 353 -7.68 -23.59 -7.78
C SER A 353 -6.61 -22.62 -8.29
N GLY A 354 -6.80 -21.31 -8.09
CA GLY A 354 -5.98 -20.27 -8.70
C GLY A 354 -6.16 -20.14 -10.22
N THR A 355 -7.07 -20.90 -10.84
CA THR A 355 -7.30 -20.86 -12.29
C THR A 355 -7.95 -19.53 -12.68
N THR A 356 -7.45 -18.89 -13.74
CA THR A 356 -8.05 -17.65 -14.26
C THR A 356 -9.48 -17.89 -14.73
N SER A 357 -10.41 -17.12 -14.15
CA SER A 357 -11.80 -17.03 -14.59
C SER A 357 -11.93 -16.01 -15.73
N TRP A 358 -11.39 -14.80 -15.52
CA TRP A 358 -11.32 -13.74 -16.52
C TRP A 358 -10.15 -12.80 -16.20
N PHE A 359 -9.81 -11.94 -17.16
CA PHE A 359 -8.82 -10.88 -16.99
C PHE A 359 -9.31 -9.57 -17.62
N PHE A 360 -8.75 -8.46 -17.18
CA PHE A 360 -8.99 -7.13 -17.74
C PHE A 360 -7.73 -6.61 -18.44
N PRO A 361 -7.77 -6.39 -19.78
CA PRO A 361 -6.59 -6.00 -20.53
C PRO A 361 -6.18 -4.54 -20.28
N PRO A 362 -4.93 -4.15 -20.56
CA PRO A 362 -4.56 -2.75 -20.68
C PRO A 362 -5.27 -2.10 -21.89
N VAL A 363 -5.35 -0.77 -21.89
CA VAL A 363 -5.82 -0.04 -23.08
C VAL A 363 -4.85 -0.33 -24.22
N THR A 364 -5.37 -0.90 -25.31
CA THR A 364 -4.63 -1.03 -26.56
C THR A 364 -4.31 0.37 -27.08
N LYS A 365 -3.01 0.65 -27.28
CA LYS A 365 -2.53 1.87 -27.94
C LYS A 365 -3.06 2.01 -29.36
#